data_AF-A0A3P8EIS5-F1
#
_entry.id   AF-A0A3P8EIS5-F1
#
_cell.length_a   1.000
_cell.length_b   1.000
_cell.length_c   1.000
_cell.angle_alpha   90.00
_cell.angle_beta   90.00
_cell.angle_gamma   90.00
#
_symmetry.space_group_name_H-M   'P 1'
#
loop_
_entity.id
_entity.type
_entity.pdbx_description
1 polymer ?
#
loop_
_entity_poly.entity_id
_entity_poly.type
_entity_poly.pdbx_seq_one_letter_code
_entity_poly.pdbx_strand_id
1 'polypeptide(L)' 'MASYTLSDLQQRPLPPELDATCLETYLDDKTFEEIFSMSREDFNKLPIWKQAEMKKYSGLF' A
#
# COMPACT_ATOMS: atom_id res chain seq x y z
N MET A 1 -5.27 16.27 3.51
CA MET A 1 -5.20 15.05 2.67
C MET A 1 -4.70 13.97 3.60
N ALA A 2 -5.47 12.92 3.84
CA ALA A 2 -5.15 11.94 4.88
C ALA A 2 -4.02 11.05 4.37
N SER A 3 -2.92 11.09 5.10
CA SER A 3 -1.61 10.55 4.75
C SER A 3 -1.31 9.46 5.77
N TYR A 4 -1.70 8.21 5.48
CA TYR A 4 -1.56 7.11 6.43
C TYR A 4 -0.18 6.46 6.27
N THR A 5 0.48 6.17 7.39
CA THR A 5 1.76 5.47 7.37
C THR A 5 1.55 3.96 7.22
N LEU A 6 2.59 3.24 6.77
CA LEU A 6 2.55 1.77 6.70
C LEU A 6 2.07 1.15 8.00
N SER A 7 2.60 1.67 9.12
CA SER A 7 2.29 1.18 10.45
C SER A 7 0.80 1.33 10.77
N ASP A 8 0.18 2.43 10.35
CA ASP A 8 -1.26 2.67 10.54
C ASP A 8 -2.10 1.66 9.75
N LEU A 9 -1.73 1.38 8.50
CA LEU A 9 -2.44 0.43 7.63
C LEU A 9 -2.22 -1.05 8.04
N GLN A 10 -1.08 -1.34 8.67
CA GLN A 10 -0.78 -2.64 9.27
C GLN A 10 -1.43 -2.83 10.64
N GLN A 11 -1.94 -1.78 11.29
CA GLN A 11 -2.60 -1.93 12.58
C GLN A 11 -3.86 -2.79 12.47
N ARG A 12 -4.12 -3.52 13.56
CA ARG A 12 -5.34 -4.31 13.75
C ARG A 12 -5.97 -3.91 15.08
N PRO A 13 -7.29 -3.67 15.13
CA PRO A 13 -8.26 -3.80 14.04
C PRO A 13 -8.12 -2.71 12.97
N LEU A 14 -8.30 -3.09 11.70
CA LEU A 14 -8.24 -2.14 10.59
C LEU A 14 -9.43 -1.16 10.72
N PRO A 15 -9.21 0.16 10.63
CA PRO A 15 -10.28 1.15 10.62
C PRO A 15 -11.35 0.84 9.56
N PRO A 16 -12.66 1.02 9.86
CA PRO A 16 -13.75 0.65 8.95
C PRO A 16 -13.75 1.46 7.64
N GLU A 17 -13.14 2.64 7.62
CA GLU A 17 -12.94 3.47 6.43
C GLU A 17 -11.79 2.99 5.52
N LEU A 18 -10.94 2.06 5.97
CA LEU A 18 -9.81 1.55 5.22
C LEU A 18 -10.13 0.20 4.56
N ASP A 19 -9.95 0.13 3.25
CA ASP A 19 -10.13 -1.10 2.49
C ASP A 19 -8.81 -1.91 2.48
N ALA A 20 -8.85 -3.09 3.10
CA ALA A 20 -7.72 -4.03 3.17
C ALA A 20 -7.20 -4.45 1.78
N THR A 21 -8.03 -4.37 0.73
CA THR A 21 -7.67 -4.79 -0.63
C THR A 21 -6.93 -3.73 -1.44
N CYS A 22 -7.04 -2.46 -1.02
CA CYS A 22 -6.53 -1.27 -1.72
C CYS A 22 -5.70 -0.36 -0.81
N LEU A 23 -5.08 -0.90 0.25
CA LEU A 23 -4.30 -0.13 1.23
C LEU A 23 -3.20 0.71 0.58
N GLU A 24 -2.65 0.27 -0.56
CA GLU A 24 -1.62 0.99 -1.29
C GLU A 24 -2.05 2.37 -1.79
N THR A 25 -3.36 2.62 -1.92
CA THR A 25 -3.93 3.90 -2.38
C THR A 25 -3.99 4.96 -1.26
N TYR A 26 -4.01 4.50 -0.01
CA TYR A 26 -4.07 5.35 1.18
C TYR A 26 -2.68 5.80 1.66
N LEU A 27 -1.63 5.18 1.13
CA LEU A 27 -0.25 5.59 1.37
C LEU A 27 0.06 6.91 0.66
N ASP A 28 0.95 7.70 1.26
CA ASP A 28 1.59 8.81 0.55
C ASP A 28 2.63 8.29 -0.43
N ASP A 29 2.95 9.10 -1.43
CA ASP A 29 4.00 8.75 -2.41
C ASP A 29 5.33 8.42 -1.71
N LYS A 30 5.69 9.16 -0.66
CA LYS A 30 6.91 8.90 0.13
C LYS A 30 6.88 7.52 0.79
N THR A 31 5.79 7.18 1.48
CA THR A 31 5.68 5.90 2.18
C THR A 31 5.54 4.75 1.20
N PHE A 32 4.83 4.97 0.09
CA PHE A 32 4.75 4.03 -1.01
C PHE A 32 6.14 3.71 -1.57
N GLU A 33 6.94 4.75 -1.84
CA GLU A 33 8.32 4.59 -2.30
C GLU A 33 9.19 3.88 -1.26
N GLU A 34 9.04 4.14 0.03
CA GLU A 34 9.78 3.42 1.09
C GLU A 34 9.39 1.93 1.16
N ILE A 35 8.11 1.60 1.01
CA ILE A 35 7.60 0.21 1.09
C ILE A 35 7.97 -0.60 -0.16
N PHE A 36 7.60 -0.06 -1.32
CA PHE A 36 7.73 -0.76 -2.60
C PHE A 36 9.10 -0.51 -3.24
N SER A 37 9.92 0.38 -2.65
CA SER A 37 11.22 0.81 -3.20
C SER A 37 11.10 1.32 -4.64
N MET A 38 9.92 1.83 -5.01
CA MET A 38 9.60 2.31 -6.35
C MET A 38 8.44 3.31 -6.31
N SER A 39 8.33 4.11 -7.37
CA SER A 39 7.24 5.06 -7.53
C SER A 39 5.91 4.35 -7.80
N ARG A 40 4.80 5.02 -7.47
CA ARG A 40 3.44 4.53 -7.77
C ARG A 40 3.21 4.37 -9.28
N GLU A 41 3.88 5.19 -10.10
CA GLU A 41 3.89 5.03 -11.56
C GLU A 41 4.53 3.71 -11.98
N ASP A 42 5.69 3.36 -11.43
CA ASP A 42 6.38 2.12 -11.79
C ASP A 42 5.63 0.89 -11.30
N PHE A 43 5.01 0.98 -10.12
CA PHE A 43 4.12 -0.06 -9.62
C PHE A 43 2.91 -0.28 -10.54
N ASN A 44 2.28 0.79 -11.02
CA ASN A 44 1.15 0.70 -11.97
C ASN A 44 1.56 0.11 -13.33
N LYS A 45 2.84 0.21 -13.72
CA LYS A 45 3.39 -0.47 -14.91
C LYS A 45 3.61 -1.97 -14.69
N LEU A 46 3.62 -2.45 -13.44
CA LEU A 46 3.80 -3.86 -13.14
C LEU A 46 2.52 -4.66 -13.47
N PRO A 47 2.65 -5.95 -13.85
CA PRO A 47 1.50 -6.84 -13.98
C PRO A 47 0.71 -6.98 -12.68
N ILE A 48 -0.60 -7.19 -12.77
CA ILE A 48 -1.52 -7.35 -11.63
C ILE A 48 -1.01 -8.39 -10.61
N TRP A 49 -0.48 -9.52 -11.08
CA TRP A 49 0.04 -10.56 -10.19
C TRP A 49 1.22 -10.07 -9.33
N LYS A 50 2.08 -9.22 -9.90
CA LYS A 50 3.24 -8.66 -9.22
C LYS A 50 2.84 -7.53 -8.26
N GLN A 51 1.83 -6.75 -8.63
CA GLN A 51 1.20 -5.79 -7.71
C GLN A 51 0.62 -6.51 -6.49
N ALA A 52 -0.16 -7.57 -6.70
CA ALA A 52 -0.75 -8.36 -5.62
C ALA A 52 0.32 -9.04 -4.73
N GLU A 53 1.37 -9.57 -5.34
CA GLU A 53 2.51 -10.15 -4.61
C GLU A 53 3.22 -9.09 -3.73
N MET A 54 3.49 -7.91 -4.28
CA MET A 54 4.10 -6.79 -3.55
C MET A 54 3.23 -6.32 -2.38
N LYS A 55 1.92 -6.15 -2.59
CA LYS A 55 0.97 -5.81 -1.49
C LYS A 55 1.00 -6.86 -0.39
N LYS A 56 1.08 -8.14 -0.77
CA LYS A 56 1.17 -9.24 0.19
C LYS A 56 2.49 -9.19 0.98
N TYR A 57 3.62 -8.90 0.33
CA TYR A 57 4.91 -8.75 1.00
C TYR A 57 4.96 -7.57 1.97
N SER A 58 4.27 -6.47 1.65
CA SER A 58 4.16 -5.31 2.54
C SER A 58 3.11 -5.45 3.65
N GLY A 59 2.38 -6.58 3.70
CA GLY A 59 1.30 -6.78 4.67
C GLY A 59 0.07 -5.91 4.41
N LEU A 60 -0.08 -5.46 3.17
CA LEU A 60 -1.19 -4.63 2.67
C LEU A 60 -2.23 -5.47 1.90
N PHE A 61 -2.42 -6.73 2.33
CA PHE A 61 -3.40 -7.68 1.79
C PHE A 61 -4.41 -8.09 2.86
#